data_AF-I4H3W8-F1
#
_entry.id   AF-I4H3W8-F1
#
_cell.length_a   1.000
_cell.length_b   1.000
_cell.length_c   1.000
_cell.angle_alpha   90.00
_cell.angle_beta   90.00
_cell.angle_gamma   90.00
#
_symmetry.space_group_name_H-M   'P 1'
#
loop_
_entity.id
_entity.type
_entity.pdbx_description
1 polymer ?
#
loop_
_entity_poly.entity_id
_entity_poly.type
_entity_poly.pdbx_seq_one_letter_code
_entity_poly.pdbx_strand_id
1 'polypeptide(L)'
;MNNRLYLHLMANKEKGFALPLAVLIGLILMVTGITMIMRAQGDQSKVIAQKVRADALRSSEAGVTQVQDLLNSVRVMARFNSDSNCDTHGCWKNAEVVTNPSNDLQKQLKKLVDATACGSNLNAAATLTKKIAELRGLASSNWVELDNNRYYRVVTYNFDSTNPEPGVLGRGVLTLEGRSRTSAATDLTETDPNIDSDDNAASRNRVVVTIPILASLPPSFGRAAFTRTTVPALWISEGTAEGGAKFQGDVVEDVNSPECNINQGKIQQPSTVPSPPYEAQVVGGFFPKLPEKPTGLPSGQKDLELTDSLPLAQRTFPRDTDTYSTPTINGEIVHLYQYNVNNINLTKEIITINLNPKQRVVFYVQGSINGAIKCNSMTNCKPGYLQIYAYSTSDSAQICLTGNQILHAFIFAPHYSLGKTGSGTFIGAAWGKNWGQIPGCTSSGAVAVTQGVQWADLIQDLRPQFPQLGGVDNWCEEPIDTTGTSLCAPTASPSPSP
;
A
#
# COMPACT_ATOMS: atom_id res chain seq x y z
N MET A 1 31.13 -30.81 -111.44
CA MET A 1 30.77 -29.41 -111.13
C MET A 1 29.26 -29.27 -111.25
N ASN A 2 28.48 -28.84 -110.26
CA ASN A 2 28.75 -28.52 -108.87
C ASN A 2 27.44 -28.66 -108.09
N ASN A 3 27.49 -29.42 -107.01
CA ASN A 3 26.43 -29.69 -106.04
C ASN A 3 26.07 -28.44 -105.23
N ARG A 4 25.37 -27.46 -105.81
CA ARG A 4 24.98 -26.24 -105.06
C ARG A 4 23.58 -25.69 -105.31
N LEU A 5 22.64 -26.49 -105.81
CA LEU A 5 21.24 -26.02 -106.00
C LEU A 5 20.18 -26.77 -105.18
N TYR A 6 20.55 -27.78 -104.39
CA TYR A 6 19.57 -28.57 -103.61
C TYR A 6 19.52 -28.22 -102.11
N LEU A 7 20.36 -27.30 -101.64
CA LEU A 7 20.44 -26.90 -100.22
C LEU A 7 19.86 -25.50 -99.92
N HIS A 8 19.33 -24.80 -100.93
CA HIS A 8 18.72 -23.47 -100.75
C HIS A 8 17.18 -23.49 -100.68
N LEU A 9 16.55 -24.67 -100.71
CA LEU A 9 15.09 -24.81 -100.65
C LEU A 9 14.55 -25.32 -99.30
N MET A 10 15.41 -25.61 -98.31
CA MET A 10 14.99 -25.95 -96.93
C MET A 10 15.23 -24.83 -95.90
N ALA A 11 15.81 -23.69 -96.27
CA ALA A 11 16.21 -22.67 -95.31
C ALA A 11 15.16 -21.56 -95.03
N ASN A 12 13.96 -21.62 -95.64
CA ASN A 12 13.00 -20.51 -95.58
C ASN A 12 11.56 -20.89 -95.24
N LYS A 13 11.32 -21.98 -94.50
CA LYS A 13 9.94 -22.39 -94.13
C LYS A 13 9.45 -22.00 -92.73
N GLU A 14 10.25 -21.37 -91.87
CA GLU A 14 9.77 -20.96 -90.54
C GLU A 14 10.29 -19.59 -90.10
N LYS A 15 9.80 -18.51 -90.74
CA LYS A 15 9.98 -17.14 -90.21
C LYS A 15 8.65 -16.40 -89.94
N GLY A 16 7.51 -17.06 -90.07
CA GLY A 16 6.18 -16.49 -89.79
C GLY A 16 5.62 -16.76 -88.39
N PHE A 17 6.10 -17.80 -87.69
CA PHE A 17 5.52 -18.26 -86.41
C PHE A 17 6.37 -17.93 -85.16
N ALA A 18 7.63 -17.54 -85.34
CA ALA A 18 8.52 -17.22 -84.22
C ALA A 18 8.14 -15.92 -83.50
N LEU A 19 7.62 -14.93 -84.24
CA LEU A 19 7.27 -13.62 -83.69
C LEU A 19 6.00 -13.67 -82.83
N PRO A 20 4.89 -14.32 -83.24
CA PRO A 20 3.76 -14.57 -82.35
C PRO A 20 4.13 -15.41 -81.13
N LEU A 21 4.94 -16.46 -81.30
CA LEU A 21 5.36 -17.34 -80.20
C LEU A 21 6.24 -16.61 -79.16
N ALA A 22 7.19 -15.78 -79.61
CA ALA A 22 8.03 -14.97 -78.73
C ALA A 22 7.23 -13.92 -77.96
N VAL A 23 6.22 -13.30 -78.61
CA VAL A 23 5.30 -12.37 -77.95
C VAL A 23 4.44 -13.10 -76.91
N LEU A 24 3.94 -14.30 -77.21
CA LEU A 24 3.11 -15.09 -76.30
C LEU A 24 3.90 -15.57 -75.07
N ILE A 25 5.14 -16.04 -75.28
CA ILE A 25 6.05 -16.42 -74.18
C ILE A 25 6.43 -15.19 -73.34
N GLY A 26 6.73 -14.05 -73.98
CA GLY A 26 7.01 -12.80 -73.29
C GLY A 26 5.84 -12.31 -72.43
N LEU A 27 4.61 -12.45 -72.91
CA LEU A 27 3.40 -12.03 -72.21
C LEU A 27 3.10 -12.98 -71.03
N ILE A 28 3.30 -14.28 -71.18
CA ILE A 28 3.19 -15.25 -70.07
C ILE A 28 4.23 -14.95 -68.99
N LEU A 29 5.49 -14.71 -69.36
CA LEU A 29 6.54 -14.35 -68.41
C LEU A 29 6.23 -13.02 -67.69
N MET A 30 5.71 -12.02 -68.41
CA MET A 30 5.30 -10.75 -67.82
C MET A 30 4.15 -10.90 -66.82
N VAL A 31 3.12 -11.70 -67.13
CA VAL A 31 2.01 -11.97 -66.20
C VAL A 31 2.48 -12.75 -64.97
N THR A 32 3.37 -13.73 -65.13
CA THR A 32 3.98 -14.43 -63.98
C THR A 32 4.86 -13.51 -63.13
N GLY A 33 5.59 -12.57 -63.75
CA GLY A 33 6.36 -11.55 -63.05
C GLY A 33 5.49 -10.58 -62.26
N ILE A 34 4.41 -10.08 -62.86
CA ILE A 34 3.45 -9.17 -62.18
C ILE A 34 2.79 -9.86 -60.99
N THR A 35 2.37 -11.12 -61.14
CA THR A 35 1.75 -11.88 -60.03
C THR A 35 2.74 -12.20 -58.91
N MET A 36 4.01 -12.51 -59.21
CA MET A 36 5.05 -12.66 -58.19
C MET A 36 5.36 -11.35 -57.47
N ILE A 37 5.36 -10.21 -58.18
CA ILE A 37 5.54 -8.88 -57.57
C ILE A 37 4.36 -8.53 -56.68
N MET A 38 3.12 -8.75 -57.13
CA MET A 38 1.92 -8.51 -56.32
C MET A 38 1.88 -9.38 -55.05
N ARG A 39 2.27 -10.65 -55.16
CA ARG A 39 2.39 -11.55 -54.00
C ARG A 39 3.53 -11.11 -53.06
N ALA A 40 4.69 -10.73 -53.60
CA ALA A 40 5.80 -10.23 -52.80
C ALA A 40 5.46 -8.93 -52.07
N GLN A 41 4.72 -8.02 -52.71
CA GLN A 41 4.21 -6.79 -52.08
C GLN A 41 3.20 -7.12 -50.96
N GLY A 42 2.31 -8.08 -51.20
CA GLY A 42 1.37 -8.56 -50.17
C GLY A 42 2.07 -9.21 -48.97
N ASP A 43 3.07 -10.05 -49.22
CA ASP A 43 3.85 -10.72 -48.16
C ASP A 43 4.71 -9.71 -47.39
N GLN A 44 5.33 -8.72 -48.07
CA GLN A 44 6.03 -7.61 -47.41
C GLN A 44 5.08 -6.78 -46.55
N SER A 45 3.90 -6.43 -47.05
CA SER A 45 2.89 -5.68 -46.30
C SER A 45 2.45 -6.44 -45.03
N LYS A 46 2.22 -7.75 -45.13
CA LYS A 46 1.87 -8.60 -43.99
C LYS A 46 2.99 -8.68 -42.95
N VAL A 47 4.25 -8.85 -43.39
CA VAL A 47 5.42 -8.90 -42.49
C VAL A 47 5.63 -7.57 -41.79
N ILE A 48 5.45 -6.44 -42.49
CA ILE A 48 5.51 -5.11 -41.89
C ILE A 48 4.40 -4.95 -40.85
N ALA A 49 3.15 -5.29 -41.16
CA ALA A 49 2.03 -5.20 -40.22
C ALA A 49 2.25 -6.08 -38.97
N GLN A 50 2.76 -7.31 -39.14
CA GLN A 50 3.10 -8.19 -38.02
C GLN A 50 4.24 -7.62 -37.16
N LYS A 51 5.27 -7.04 -37.79
CA LYS A 51 6.38 -6.42 -37.08
C LYS A 51 5.91 -5.24 -36.24
N VAL A 52 5.16 -4.30 -36.83
CA VAL A 52 4.69 -3.12 -36.11
C VAL A 52 3.72 -3.51 -34.99
N ARG A 53 2.87 -4.54 -35.18
CA ARG A 53 2.04 -5.08 -34.09
C ARG A 53 2.89 -5.66 -32.96
N ALA A 54 3.91 -6.44 -33.28
CA ALA A 54 4.84 -6.97 -32.27
C ALA A 54 5.59 -5.86 -31.54
N ASP A 55 5.98 -4.80 -32.25
CA ASP A 55 6.65 -3.64 -31.65
C ASP A 55 5.69 -2.84 -30.74
N ALA A 56 4.42 -2.69 -31.11
CA ALA A 56 3.41 -2.07 -30.25
C ALA A 56 3.15 -2.88 -28.97
N LEU A 57 3.10 -4.22 -29.07
CA LEU A 57 2.98 -5.11 -27.92
C LEU A 57 4.20 -4.98 -26.99
N ARG A 58 5.42 -4.97 -27.55
CA ARG A 58 6.65 -4.73 -26.77
C ARG A 58 6.62 -3.38 -26.06
N SER A 59 6.11 -2.34 -26.70
CA SER A 59 5.93 -1.03 -26.05
C SER A 59 4.97 -1.13 -24.85
N SER A 60 3.89 -1.89 -24.97
CA SER A 60 2.96 -2.13 -23.85
C SER A 60 3.64 -2.86 -22.69
N GLU A 61 4.37 -3.93 -22.97
CA GLU A 61 5.09 -4.72 -21.95
C GLU A 61 6.19 -3.92 -21.26
N ALA A 62 6.95 -3.13 -22.03
CA ALA A 62 7.93 -2.20 -21.49
C ALA A 62 7.26 -1.15 -20.59
N GLY A 63 6.13 -0.58 -21.02
CA GLY A 63 5.34 0.34 -20.22
C GLY A 63 4.85 -0.29 -18.91
N VAL A 64 4.37 -1.54 -18.93
CA VAL A 64 3.95 -2.27 -17.70
C VAL A 64 5.12 -2.35 -16.72
N THR A 65 6.30 -2.71 -17.22
CA THR A 65 7.51 -2.80 -16.40
C THR A 65 7.89 -1.44 -15.79
N GLN A 66 7.83 -0.36 -16.58
CA GLN A 66 8.13 1.00 -16.10
C GLN A 66 7.15 1.45 -15.00
N VAL A 67 5.85 1.22 -15.20
CA VAL A 67 4.82 1.56 -14.21
C VAL A 67 4.99 0.72 -12.94
N GLN A 68 5.31 -0.57 -13.06
CA GLN A 68 5.60 -1.43 -11.92
C GLN A 68 6.84 -0.96 -11.13
N ASP A 69 7.91 -0.52 -11.79
CA ASP A 69 9.10 0.01 -11.11
C ASP A 69 8.80 1.32 -10.36
N LEU A 70 8.03 2.20 -11.00
CA LEU A 70 7.57 3.44 -10.37
C LEU A 70 6.67 3.17 -9.16
N LEU A 71 5.70 2.26 -9.30
CA LEU A 71 4.84 1.83 -8.18
C LEU A 71 5.63 1.14 -7.09
N ASN A 72 6.64 0.32 -7.41
CA ASN A 72 7.52 -0.27 -6.41
C ASN A 72 8.36 0.77 -5.66
N SER A 73 8.66 1.90 -6.30
CA SER A 73 9.36 3.03 -5.71
C SER A 73 8.45 3.89 -4.84
N VAL A 74 7.18 4.07 -5.22
CA VAL A 74 6.18 4.86 -4.49
C VAL A 74 4.98 3.97 -4.13
N ARG A 75 5.24 2.91 -3.35
CA ARG A 75 4.26 1.83 -3.12
C ARG A 75 2.90 2.29 -2.62
N VAL A 76 2.87 3.38 -1.85
CA VAL A 76 1.63 3.99 -1.35
C VAL A 76 0.66 4.35 -2.47
N MET A 77 1.15 4.73 -3.65
CA MET A 77 0.32 5.07 -4.81
C MET A 77 -0.40 3.85 -5.43
N ALA A 78 0.08 2.62 -5.18
CA ALA A 78 -0.58 1.42 -5.67
C ALA A 78 -1.97 1.18 -5.07
N ARG A 79 -2.34 1.90 -4.00
CA ARG A 79 -3.66 1.82 -3.36
C ARG A 79 -4.66 2.89 -3.83
N PHE A 80 -4.28 3.68 -4.83
CA PHE A 80 -5.08 4.78 -5.33
C PHE A 80 -5.24 4.67 -6.84
N ASN A 81 -6.42 5.01 -7.35
CA ASN A 81 -6.72 4.93 -8.77
C ASN A 81 -5.94 5.99 -9.56
N SER A 82 -5.76 5.77 -10.86
CA SER A 82 -5.23 6.80 -11.77
C SER A 82 -6.30 7.68 -12.40
N ASP A 83 -7.58 7.44 -12.11
CA ASP A 83 -8.73 8.05 -12.80
C ASP A 83 -8.70 9.58 -12.83
N SER A 84 -9.39 10.15 -13.81
CA SER A 84 -9.50 11.61 -13.99
C SER A 84 -10.31 12.31 -12.89
N ASN A 85 -11.20 11.57 -12.21
CA ASN A 85 -12.11 12.04 -11.17
C ASN A 85 -11.65 11.47 -9.83
N CYS A 86 -10.68 12.13 -9.19
CA CYS A 86 -10.27 11.74 -7.84
C CYS A 86 -11.46 11.77 -6.87
N ASP A 87 -11.54 10.77 -6.00
CA ASP A 87 -12.48 10.77 -4.88
C ASP A 87 -11.93 11.59 -3.69
N THR A 88 -12.60 11.51 -2.54
CA THR A 88 -12.17 12.17 -1.29
C THR A 88 -10.85 11.62 -0.73
N HIS A 89 -10.44 10.41 -1.12
CA HIS A 89 -9.20 9.77 -0.68
C HIS A 89 -8.00 10.20 -1.54
N GLY A 90 -8.24 10.57 -2.79
CA GLY A 90 -7.23 11.06 -3.74
C GLY A 90 -6.94 10.06 -4.86
N CYS A 91 -6.23 10.51 -5.89
CA CYS A 91 -5.89 9.69 -7.06
C CYS A 91 -4.57 10.16 -7.67
N TRP A 92 -3.98 9.42 -8.62
CA TRP A 92 -2.65 9.75 -9.13
C TRP A 92 -2.55 11.18 -9.69
N LYS A 93 -3.64 11.69 -10.29
CA LYS A 93 -3.69 13.06 -10.84
C LYS A 93 -3.44 14.15 -9.79
N ASN A 94 -3.87 13.95 -8.55
CA ASN A 94 -3.64 14.89 -7.44
C ASN A 94 -2.51 14.43 -6.49
N ALA A 95 -1.68 13.47 -6.93
CA ALA A 95 -0.53 12.99 -6.17
C ALA A 95 0.54 14.09 -6.10
N GLU A 96 0.59 14.78 -4.98
CA GLU A 96 1.60 15.79 -4.70
C GLU A 96 1.92 15.85 -3.21
N VAL A 97 3.14 16.30 -2.92
CA VAL A 97 3.61 16.50 -1.56
C VAL A 97 3.39 17.98 -1.24
N VAL A 98 2.36 18.26 -0.45
CA VAL A 98 1.96 19.61 -0.05
C VAL A 98 2.11 19.82 1.44
N THR A 99 2.28 21.07 1.86
CA THR A 99 2.41 21.41 3.28
C THR A 99 1.15 21.07 4.08
N ASN A 100 -0.03 21.34 3.50
CA ASN A 100 -1.33 21.10 4.12
C ASN A 100 -2.12 20.08 3.29
N PRO A 101 -1.96 18.78 3.52
CA PRO A 101 -2.59 17.74 2.72
C PRO A 101 -4.11 17.71 2.96
N SER A 102 -4.87 17.69 1.87
CA SER A 102 -6.35 17.76 1.88
C SER A 102 -7.04 16.40 1.79
N ASN A 103 -6.33 15.39 1.29
CA ASN A 103 -6.83 14.04 1.07
C ASN A 103 -5.85 12.99 1.62
N ASP A 104 -6.30 11.73 1.66
CA ASP A 104 -5.52 10.64 2.26
C ASP A 104 -4.22 10.35 1.49
N LEU A 105 -4.24 10.37 0.16
CA LEU A 105 -3.04 10.19 -0.65
C LEU A 105 -1.97 11.24 -0.32
N GLN A 106 -2.32 12.53 -0.30
CA GLN A 106 -1.40 13.61 0.04
C GLN A 106 -0.83 13.46 1.45
N LYS A 107 -1.65 13.06 2.43
CA LYS A 107 -1.19 12.76 3.81
C LYS A 107 -0.17 11.64 3.79
N GLN A 108 -0.44 10.55 3.06
CA GLN A 108 0.46 9.40 2.99
C GLN A 108 1.78 9.72 2.27
N LEU A 109 1.72 10.46 1.17
CA LEU A 109 2.90 10.91 0.42
C LEU A 109 3.77 11.84 1.26
N LYS A 110 3.17 12.79 1.97
CA LYS A 110 3.87 13.68 2.90
C LYS A 110 4.62 12.88 3.97
N LYS A 111 3.93 11.95 4.67
CA LYS A 111 4.57 11.10 5.69
C LYS A 111 5.72 10.27 5.12
N LEU A 112 5.55 9.71 3.93
CA LEU A 112 6.58 8.91 3.28
C LEU A 112 7.82 9.74 2.92
N VAL A 113 7.63 10.93 2.36
CA VAL A 113 8.72 11.84 1.97
C VAL A 113 9.43 12.39 3.20
N ASP A 114 8.68 12.82 4.21
CA ASP A 114 9.24 13.34 5.46
C ASP A 114 10.07 12.26 6.18
N ALA A 115 9.57 11.01 6.24
CA ALA A 115 10.33 9.89 6.78
C ALA A 115 11.57 9.54 5.95
N THR A 116 11.48 9.64 4.63
CA THR A 116 12.62 9.42 3.73
C THR A 116 13.71 10.47 3.95
N ALA A 117 13.33 11.73 4.21
CA ALA A 117 14.26 12.81 4.54
C ALA A 117 15.02 12.55 5.86
N CYS A 118 14.43 11.79 6.79
CA CYS A 118 15.07 11.36 8.03
C CYS A 118 15.98 10.11 7.89
N GLY A 119 16.18 9.63 6.66
CA GLY A 119 17.18 8.60 6.33
C GLY A 119 18.57 9.19 6.09
N SER A 120 19.58 8.34 5.91
CA SER A 120 20.97 8.74 5.69
C SER A 120 21.25 9.40 4.32
N ASN A 121 20.28 9.40 3.40
CA ASN A 121 20.42 9.96 2.07
C ASN A 121 19.55 11.21 1.89
N LEU A 122 20.18 12.39 2.00
CA LEU A 122 19.54 13.70 1.85
C LEU A 122 18.85 13.90 0.48
N ASN A 123 19.28 13.18 -0.56
CA ASN A 123 18.70 13.26 -1.90
C ASN A 123 17.56 12.25 -2.14
N ALA A 124 17.33 11.33 -1.20
CA ALA A 124 16.31 10.29 -1.37
C ALA A 124 14.89 10.89 -1.38
N ALA A 125 14.62 11.88 -0.52
CA ALA A 125 13.34 12.58 -0.49
C ALA A 125 13.07 13.32 -1.82
N ALA A 126 14.06 14.06 -2.33
CA ALA A 126 13.94 14.73 -3.63
C ALA A 126 13.73 13.75 -4.80
N THR A 127 14.42 12.61 -4.77
CA THR A 127 14.25 11.55 -5.77
C THR A 127 12.85 10.95 -5.70
N LEU A 128 12.33 10.70 -4.49
CA LEU A 128 10.98 10.20 -4.28
C LEU A 128 9.92 11.19 -4.80
N THR A 129 10.08 12.49 -4.52
CA THR A 129 9.19 13.54 -5.04
C THR A 129 9.18 13.59 -6.58
N LYS A 130 10.32 13.36 -7.23
CA LYS A 130 10.38 13.24 -8.70
C LYS A 130 9.58 12.03 -9.21
N LYS A 131 9.73 10.87 -8.57
CA LYS A 131 8.97 9.66 -8.94
C LYS A 131 7.46 9.81 -8.71
N ILE A 132 7.06 10.53 -7.67
CA ILE A 132 5.65 10.91 -7.44
C ILE A 132 5.13 11.76 -8.61
N ALA A 133 5.91 12.77 -9.03
CA ALA A 133 5.53 13.63 -10.14
C ALA A 133 5.45 12.87 -11.48
N GLU A 134 6.33 11.88 -11.69
CA GLU A 134 6.30 10.99 -12.86
C GLU A 134 5.03 10.14 -12.90
N LEU A 135 4.69 9.45 -11.79
CA LEU A 135 3.43 8.70 -11.67
C LEU A 135 2.19 9.59 -11.87
N ARG A 136 2.21 10.81 -11.31
CA ARG A 136 1.14 11.79 -11.54
C ARG A 136 1.01 12.13 -13.03
N GLY A 137 2.12 12.29 -13.74
CA GLY A 137 2.15 12.57 -15.18
C GLY A 137 1.45 11.47 -16.00
N LEU A 138 1.58 10.21 -15.59
CA LEU A 138 0.92 9.08 -16.25
C LEU A 138 -0.61 9.10 -16.15
N ALA A 139 -1.17 9.74 -15.12
CA ALA A 139 -2.62 9.87 -14.96
C ALA A 139 -3.28 10.72 -16.07
N SER A 140 -2.50 11.52 -16.79
CA SER A 140 -3.01 12.36 -17.89
C SER A 140 -3.28 11.58 -19.18
N SER A 141 -3.02 10.27 -19.23
CA SER A 141 -3.17 9.43 -20.45
C SER A 141 -2.33 9.88 -21.65
N ASN A 142 -1.30 10.70 -21.43
CA ASN A 142 -0.37 11.14 -22.47
C ASN A 142 0.60 10.03 -22.87
N TRP A 143 1.07 10.09 -24.11
CA TRP A 143 2.11 9.17 -24.59
C TRP A 143 3.47 9.50 -23.98
N VAL A 144 4.14 8.48 -23.46
CA VAL A 144 5.50 8.52 -22.95
C VAL A 144 6.41 7.78 -23.93
N GLU A 145 7.47 8.43 -24.36
CA GLU A 145 8.48 7.86 -25.25
C GLU A 145 9.34 6.82 -24.52
N LEU A 146 9.58 5.69 -25.17
CA LEU A 146 10.54 4.68 -24.73
C LEU A 146 11.86 4.88 -25.47
N ASP A 147 11.86 4.58 -26.77
CA ASP A 147 12.97 4.69 -27.70
C ASP A 147 12.46 4.35 -29.12
N ASN A 148 13.20 4.70 -30.18
CA ASN A 148 12.93 4.19 -31.53
C ASN A 148 11.48 4.36 -32.01
N ASN A 149 10.88 5.53 -31.75
CA ASN A 149 9.47 5.83 -32.08
C ASN A 149 8.46 4.85 -31.45
N ARG A 150 8.81 4.29 -30.30
CA ARG A 150 7.93 3.48 -29.45
C ARG A 150 7.47 4.29 -28.26
N TYR A 151 6.19 4.16 -27.97
CA TYR A 151 5.51 4.94 -26.95
C TYR A 151 4.59 4.02 -26.14
N TYR A 152 4.38 4.38 -24.88
CA TYR A 152 3.34 3.77 -24.06
C TYR A 152 2.50 4.85 -23.38
N ARG A 153 1.30 4.50 -22.97
CA ARG A 153 0.47 5.34 -22.10
C ARG A 153 -0.35 4.49 -21.16
N VAL A 154 -0.55 5.00 -19.94
CA VAL A 154 -1.50 4.42 -19.00
C VAL A 154 -2.90 4.91 -19.40
N VAL A 155 -3.82 3.98 -19.64
CA VAL A 155 -5.23 4.31 -19.89
C VAL A 155 -5.94 4.46 -18.55
N THR A 156 -5.76 3.48 -17.66
CA THR A 156 -6.29 3.52 -16.29
C THR A 156 -5.53 2.55 -15.40
N TYR A 157 -5.52 2.85 -14.11
CA TYR A 157 -5.14 1.96 -13.02
C TYR A 157 -6.25 2.02 -11.97
N ASN A 158 -6.86 0.86 -11.71
CA ASN A 158 -7.94 0.74 -10.72
C ASN A 158 -7.50 -0.17 -9.59
N PHE A 159 -7.54 0.34 -8.37
CA PHE A 159 -7.31 -0.42 -7.16
C PHE A 159 -8.64 -0.85 -6.56
N ASP A 160 -8.85 -2.17 -6.49
CA ASP A 160 -9.99 -2.79 -5.85
C ASP A 160 -9.57 -3.39 -4.51
N SER A 161 -10.21 -2.95 -3.42
CA SER A 161 -10.02 -3.48 -2.07
C SER A 161 -11.27 -4.19 -1.54
N THR A 162 -12.23 -4.52 -2.42
CA THR A 162 -13.40 -5.30 -2.04
C THR A 162 -13.00 -6.74 -1.73
N ASN A 163 -13.35 -7.22 -0.53
CA ASN A 163 -13.10 -8.60 -0.06
C ASN A 163 -11.67 -9.12 -0.29
N PRO A 164 -10.64 -8.48 0.28
CA PRO A 164 -9.27 -8.91 0.07
C PRO A 164 -9.01 -10.25 0.78
N GLU A 165 -8.18 -11.09 0.15
CA GLU A 165 -7.66 -12.31 0.76
C GLU A 165 -6.75 -11.99 1.97
N PRO A 166 -6.60 -12.89 2.96
CA PRO A 166 -5.70 -12.67 4.10
C PRO A 166 -4.26 -12.36 3.64
N GLY A 167 -3.73 -11.21 4.09
CA GLY A 167 -2.38 -10.75 3.72
C GLY A 167 -2.31 -9.97 2.40
N VAL A 168 -3.43 -9.77 1.72
CA VAL A 168 -3.58 -8.93 0.52
C VAL A 168 -4.34 -7.66 0.91
N LEU A 169 -3.92 -6.50 0.41
CA LEU A 169 -4.62 -5.22 0.60
C LEU A 169 -5.70 -4.98 -0.46
N GLY A 170 -5.50 -5.55 -1.65
CA GLY A 170 -6.40 -5.44 -2.79
C GLY A 170 -5.71 -5.84 -4.09
N ARG A 171 -6.37 -5.61 -5.22
CA ARG A 171 -5.87 -5.90 -6.57
C ARG A 171 -5.83 -4.60 -7.39
N GLY A 172 -4.67 -4.33 -7.98
CA GLY A 172 -4.49 -3.26 -8.96
C GLY A 172 -4.69 -3.80 -10.38
N VAL A 173 -5.58 -3.19 -11.15
CA VAL A 173 -5.80 -3.49 -12.57
C VAL A 173 -5.22 -2.35 -13.40
N LEU A 174 -4.09 -2.61 -14.04
CA LEU A 174 -3.40 -1.67 -14.92
C LEU A 174 -3.80 -1.93 -16.37
N THR A 175 -4.40 -0.93 -17.02
CA THR A 175 -4.67 -0.93 -18.46
C THR A 175 -3.71 0.01 -19.16
N LEU A 176 -2.95 -0.53 -20.10
CA LEU A 176 -1.85 0.19 -20.74
C LEU A 176 -1.88 -0.03 -22.25
N GLU A 177 -1.57 1.02 -22.99
CA GLU A 177 -1.49 0.97 -24.44
C GLU A 177 -0.07 1.23 -24.92
N GLY A 178 0.38 0.41 -25.86
CA GLY A 178 1.64 0.57 -26.57
C GLY A 178 1.39 1.05 -27.99
N ARG A 179 2.28 1.87 -28.50
CA ARG A 179 2.29 2.36 -29.88
C ARG A 179 3.70 2.21 -30.45
N SER A 180 3.76 1.85 -31.72
CA SER A 180 4.98 1.90 -32.51
C SER A 180 4.70 2.66 -33.80
N ARG A 181 5.64 3.53 -34.18
CA ARG A 181 5.54 4.40 -35.35
C ARG A 181 6.77 4.25 -36.24
N THR A 182 6.62 4.59 -37.51
CA THR A 182 7.78 4.63 -38.42
C THR A 182 8.54 5.96 -38.33
N SER A 183 7.84 7.04 -37.94
CA SER A 183 8.40 8.37 -37.68
C SER A 183 8.13 8.85 -36.24
N ALA A 184 8.92 9.80 -35.77
CA ALA A 184 8.76 10.37 -34.43
C ALA A 184 7.43 11.13 -34.30
N ALA A 185 6.79 11.04 -33.13
CA ALA A 185 5.58 11.79 -32.85
C ALA A 185 5.83 13.30 -32.73
N THR A 186 4.99 14.09 -33.38
CA THR A 186 5.01 15.56 -33.34
C THR A 186 4.17 16.12 -32.18
N ASP A 187 3.14 15.39 -31.75
CA ASP A 187 2.31 15.68 -30.58
C ASP A 187 2.06 14.41 -29.75
N LEU A 188 2.37 14.47 -28.45
CA LEU A 188 2.22 13.36 -27.49
C LEU A 188 0.94 13.47 -26.64
N THR A 189 0.21 14.58 -26.74
CA THR A 189 -1.07 14.81 -26.06
C THR A 189 -2.25 14.23 -26.81
N GLU A 190 -2.05 13.92 -28.09
CA GLU A 190 -3.07 13.39 -28.98
C GLU A 190 -3.34 11.89 -28.74
N THR A 191 -4.60 11.56 -28.49
CA THR A 191 -5.00 10.26 -27.93
C THR A 191 -5.87 9.40 -28.86
N ASP A 192 -6.41 9.97 -29.94
CA ASP A 192 -7.34 9.27 -30.83
C ASP A 192 -6.65 8.24 -31.75
N PRO A 193 -7.39 7.19 -32.19
CA PRO A 193 -6.87 6.16 -33.11
C PRO A 193 -6.47 6.68 -34.50
N ASN A 194 -7.09 7.78 -34.97
CA ASN A 194 -7.08 8.19 -36.39
C ASN A 194 -6.12 9.35 -36.73
N ILE A 195 -5.13 9.65 -35.90
CA ILE A 195 -4.49 10.98 -35.90
C ILE A 195 -3.38 11.22 -36.96
N ASP A 196 -2.88 10.22 -37.68
CA ASP A 196 -1.92 10.49 -38.76
C ASP A 196 -2.29 9.76 -40.04
N SER A 197 -2.87 10.50 -40.99
CA SER A 197 -3.02 10.07 -42.40
C SER A 197 -1.67 9.81 -43.09
N ASP A 198 -0.59 10.27 -42.48
CA ASP A 198 0.75 10.31 -43.08
C ASP A 198 1.63 9.12 -42.63
N ASP A 199 1.27 8.45 -41.52
CA ASP A 199 1.95 7.26 -41.00
C ASP A 199 1.01 6.05 -41.04
N ASN A 200 0.75 5.55 -42.26
CA ASN A 200 -0.06 4.36 -42.57
C ASN A 200 0.43 3.06 -41.90
N ALA A 201 1.48 3.12 -41.07
CA ALA A 201 2.12 2.00 -40.41
C ALA A 201 2.15 2.13 -38.87
N ALA A 202 1.39 3.05 -38.25
CA ALA A 202 1.29 3.10 -36.80
C ALA A 202 0.40 1.95 -36.26
N SER A 203 0.98 1.02 -35.48
CA SER A 203 0.22 -0.01 -34.76
C SER A 203 0.08 0.39 -33.30
N ARG A 204 -1.07 0.04 -32.73
CA ARG A 204 -1.34 0.17 -31.31
C ARG A 204 -1.67 -1.21 -30.74
N ASN A 205 -1.37 -1.41 -29.47
CA ASN A 205 -1.81 -2.57 -28.71
C ASN A 205 -2.30 -2.15 -27.32
N ARG A 206 -3.22 -2.91 -26.72
CA ARG A 206 -3.66 -2.71 -25.33
C ARG A 206 -3.42 -3.98 -24.52
N VAL A 207 -2.87 -3.80 -23.34
CA VAL A 207 -2.63 -4.87 -22.36
C VAL A 207 -3.30 -4.50 -21.05
N VAL A 208 -3.95 -5.48 -20.43
CA VAL A 208 -4.52 -5.39 -19.09
C VAL A 208 -3.77 -6.35 -18.17
N VAL A 209 -3.30 -5.84 -17.04
CA VAL A 209 -2.50 -6.59 -16.06
C VAL A 209 -3.13 -6.48 -14.68
N THR A 210 -3.32 -7.60 -14.00
CA THR A 210 -3.76 -7.63 -12.61
C THR A 210 -2.59 -7.92 -11.68
N ILE A 211 -2.39 -7.05 -10.70
CA ILE A 211 -1.28 -7.10 -9.75
C ILE A 211 -1.89 -7.14 -8.33
N PRO A 212 -1.69 -8.19 -7.54
CA PRO A 212 -2.07 -8.20 -6.14
C PRO A 212 -1.18 -7.24 -5.37
N ILE A 213 -1.80 -6.41 -4.53
CA ILE A 213 -1.09 -5.51 -3.63
C ILE A 213 -1.06 -6.18 -2.27
N LEU A 214 0.11 -6.70 -1.89
CA LEU A 214 0.35 -7.43 -0.66
C LEU A 214 0.51 -6.48 0.53
N ALA A 215 0.10 -6.93 1.71
CA ALA A 215 0.42 -6.27 2.96
C ALA A 215 1.84 -6.68 3.39
N SER A 216 2.79 -5.77 3.30
CA SER A 216 4.15 -5.95 3.82
C SER A 216 4.35 -5.15 5.10
N LEU A 217 5.37 -5.50 5.88
CA LEU A 217 5.87 -4.60 6.92
C LEU A 217 6.45 -3.33 6.26
N PRO A 218 6.49 -2.19 6.98
CA PRO A 218 7.11 -0.99 6.45
C PRO A 218 8.56 -1.30 6.07
N PRO A 219 9.04 -0.81 4.92
CA PRO A 219 10.43 -1.00 4.54
C PRO A 219 11.32 -0.47 5.68
N SER A 220 12.27 -1.30 6.11
CA SER A 220 13.26 -0.91 7.09
C SER A 220 14.17 0.14 6.47
N PHE A 221 13.86 1.42 6.65
CA PHE A 221 14.77 2.53 6.32
C PHE A 221 15.97 2.55 7.29
N GLY A 222 16.63 1.40 7.48
CA GLY A 222 17.60 1.15 8.54
C GLY A 222 17.00 0.96 9.94
N ARG A 223 15.67 0.89 10.07
CA ARG A 223 14.96 0.95 11.35
C ARG A 223 14.08 -0.30 11.55
N ALA A 224 14.11 -0.88 12.76
CA ALA A 224 13.67 -2.25 13.06
C ALA A 224 12.46 -2.39 14.01
N ALA A 225 11.78 -1.31 14.43
CA ALA A 225 10.77 -1.39 15.49
C ALA A 225 9.60 -2.32 15.15
N PHE A 226 9.25 -2.46 13.87
CA PHE A 226 8.16 -3.34 13.40
C PHE A 226 8.61 -4.73 12.93
N THR A 227 9.92 -5.00 12.88
CA THR A 227 10.46 -6.34 12.56
C THR A 227 10.77 -7.15 13.82
N ARG A 228 10.67 -6.52 15.01
CA ARG A 228 10.79 -7.19 16.32
C ARG A 228 9.53 -7.99 16.66
N THR A 229 9.67 -8.91 17.59
CA THR A 229 8.53 -9.65 18.18
C THR A 229 7.75 -8.79 19.17
N THR A 230 8.36 -7.71 19.69
CA THR A 230 7.73 -6.76 20.62
C THR A 230 7.10 -5.58 19.90
N VAL A 231 6.02 -5.09 20.50
CA VAL A 231 5.31 -3.88 20.11
C VAL A 231 6.09 -2.65 20.61
N PRO A 232 6.24 -1.57 19.84
CA PRO A 232 6.83 -0.31 20.31
C PRO A 232 6.26 0.12 21.67
N ALA A 233 7.14 0.50 22.60
CA ALA A 233 6.72 0.95 23.92
C ALA A 233 5.93 2.25 23.83
N LEU A 234 6.36 3.16 22.95
CA LEU A 234 5.66 4.40 22.66
C LEU A 234 5.47 4.51 21.14
N TRP A 235 4.26 4.85 20.71
CA TRP A 235 4.00 5.29 19.34
C TRP A 235 3.13 6.54 19.35
N ILE A 236 3.66 7.65 18.82
CA ILE A 236 2.99 8.94 18.74
C ILE A 236 2.46 9.19 17.31
N SER A 237 1.20 9.60 17.18
CA SER A 237 0.52 9.73 15.88
C SER A 237 0.59 11.11 15.22
N GLU A 238 0.73 12.21 15.98
CA GLU A 238 0.71 13.58 15.43
C GLU A 238 1.66 14.57 16.15
N GLY A 239 1.93 14.35 17.44
CA GLY A 239 2.81 15.22 18.23
C GLY A 239 4.23 14.68 18.43
N THR A 240 4.87 15.17 19.49
CA THR A 240 6.21 14.77 19.92
C THR A 240 6.16 14.10 21.29
N ALA A 241 7.19 13.33 21.65
CA ALA A 241 7.37 12.90 23.03
C ALA A 241 8.11 13.97 23.84
N GLU A 242 7.41 14.86 24.54
CA GLU A 242 8.00 15.96 25.31
C GLU A 242 7.99 15.76 26.82
N GLY A 243 8.58 16.72 27.56
CA GLY A 243 8.50 16.72 29.03
C GLY A 243 9.44 15.76 29.74
N GLY A 244 10.65 15.53 29.22
CA GLY A 244 11.75 14.88 29.97
C GLY A 244 11.49 13.45 30.47
N ALA A 245 10.45 12.79 29.95
CA ALA A 245 10.12 11.40 30.24
C ALA A 245 11.18 10.46 29.65
N LYS A 246 11.39 9.32 30.31
CA LYS A 246 12.27 8.26 29.82
C LYS A 246 11.48 7.03 29.41
N PHE A 247 11.87 6.35 28.35
CA PHE A 247 11.19 5.18 27.82
C PHE A 247 12.15 3.99 27.78
N GLN A 248 11.73 2.85 28.30
CA GLN A 248 12.49 1.61 28.26
C GLN A 248 11.88 0.71 27.19
N GLY A 249 12.16 1.04 25.92
CA GLY A 249 11.60 0.36 24.77
C GLY A 249 11.82 1.13 23.47
N ASP A 250 11.42 0.52 22.35
CA ASP A 250 11.39 1.22 21.07
C ASP A 250 10.37 2.36 21.11
N VAL A 251 10.77 3.53 20.61
CA VAL A 251 9.94 4.73 20.54
C VAL A 251 9.74 5.08 19.08
N VAL A 252 8.49 5.22 18.68
CA VAL A 252 8.11 5.59 17.32
C VAL A 252 7.38 6.93 17.36
N GLU A 253 7.85 7.88 16.56
CA GLU A 253 7.21 9.19 16.39
C GLU A 253 6.84 9.38 14.92
N ASP A 254 5.67 9.96 14.66
CA ASP A 254 5.35 10.46 13.33
C ASP A 254 6.17 11.72 13.03
N VAL A 255 6.50 11.94 11.75
CA VAL A 255 7.44 13.00 11.36
C VAL A 255 6.70 14.34 11.34
N ASN A 256 7.01 15.23 12.28
CA ASN A 256 6.71 16.65 12.11
C ASN A 256 7.88 17.30 11.36
N SER A 257 7.81 17.26 10.03
CA SER A 257 8.86 17.86 9.18
C SER A 257 9.09 19.34 9.54
N PRO A 258 10.36 19.80 9.61
CA PRO A 258 11.60 19.10 9.22
C PRO A 258 12.37 18.44 10.38
N GLU A 259 11.75 18.24 11.55
CA GLU A 259 12.46 17.79 12.74
C GLU A 259 12.72 16.28 12.72
N CYS A 260 13.83 15.86 12.12
CA CYS A 260 14.34 14.48 12.20
C CYS A 260 15.08 14.19 13.53
N ASN A 261 14.85 15.00 14.56
CA ASN A 261 15.61 14.98 15.80
C ASN A 261 14.85 14.25 16.91
N ILE A 262 14.98 12.92 16.95
CA ILE A 262 14.56 12.19 18.15
C ILE A 262 15.69 12.23 19.17
N ASN A 263 15.39 12.73 20.37
CA ASN A 263 16.34 12.72 21.47
C ASN A 263 16.53 11.29 22.02
N GLN A 264 17.58 10.61 21.56
CA GLN A 264 17.94 9.26 22.03
C GLN A 264 18.20 9.19 23.54
N GLY A 265 18.55 10.31 24.20
CA GLY A 265 18.72 10.39 25.65
C GLY A 265 17.41 10.17 26.44
N LYS A 266 16.25 10.20 25.78
CA LYS A 266 14.96 9.80 26.35
C LYS A 266 14.79 8.28 26.42
N ILE A 267 15.64 7.49 25.76
CA ILE A 267 15.58 6.02 25.80
C ILE A 267 16.52 5.49 26.88
N GLN A 268 15.99 4.65 27.77
CA GLN A 268 16.79 3.91 28.73
C GLN A 268 16.93 2.45 28.31
N GLN A 269 18.16 1.95 28.39
CA GLN A 269 18.38 0.51 28.26
C GLN A 269 18.02 -0.18 29.58
N PRO A 270 17.34 -1.35 29.52
CA PRO A 270 17.11 -2.17 30.69
C PRO A 270 18.44 -2.68 31.27
N SER A 271 18.41 -3.15 32.52
CA SER A 271 19.57 -3.80 33.16
C SER A 271 20.08 -5.01 32.38
N THR A 272 19.21 -5.68 31.63
CA THR A 272 19.55 -6.71 30.63
C THR A 272 19.22 -6.18 29.24
N VAL A 273 20.23 -5.64 28.55
CA VAL A 273 20.07 -4.99 27.24
C VAL A 273 19.57 -6.01 26.20
N PRO A 274 18.42 -5.78 25.55
CA PRO A 274 17.95 -6.63 24.46
C PRO A 274 18.88 -6.53 23.25
N SER A 275 18.93 -7.59 22.44
CA SER A 275 19.68 -7.61 21.17
C SER A 275 18.69 -7.75 20.00
N PRO A 276 18.61 -6.75 19.09
CA PRO A 276 19.28 -5.45 19.11
C PRO A 276 18.74 -4.49 20.20
N PRO A 277 19.53 -3.49 20.64
CA PRO A 277 19.14 -2.54 21.69
C PRO A 277 17.97 -1.66 21.25
N TYR A 278 17.21 -1.09 22.20
CA TYR A 278 16.10 -0.19 21.88
C TYR A 278 16.53 1.03 21.06
N GLU A 279 15.66 1.44 20.14
CA GLU A 279 15.94 2.55 19.23
C GLU A 279 14.76 3.51 19.10
N ALA A 280 15.08 4.78 18.92
CA ALA A 280 14.13 5.83 18.57
C ALA A 280 14.01 5.89 17.04
N GLN A 281 12.79 5.75 16.53
CA GLN A 281 12.55 5.61 15.11
C GLN A 281 11.49 6.59 14.61
N VAL A 282 11.90 7.40 13.64
CA VAL A 282 10.97 8.13 12.79
C VAL A 282 10.58 7.16 11.67
N VAL A 283 9.29 6.90 11.50
CA VAL A 283 8.79 5.97 10.48
C VAL A 283 7.75 6.66 9.63
N GLY A 284 7.80 6.42 8.31
CA GLY A 284 6.72 6.79 7.40
C GLY A 284 5.56 5.80 7.44
N GLY A 285 5.53 4.94 8.47
CA GLY A 285 4.51 3.93 8.67
C GLY A 285 3.21 4.58 9.15
N PHE A 286 2.10 4.12 8.61
CA PHE A 286 0.78 4.63 8.99
C PHE A 286 0.44 4.20 10.41
N PHE A 287 0.04 5.14 11.26
CA PHE A 287 -0.60 4.81 12.52
C PHE A 287 -1.81 3.88 12.22
N PRO A 288 -1.93 2.72 12.87
CA PRO A 288 -2.98 1.76 12.54
C PRO A 288 -4.36 2.36 12.80
N LYS A 289 -5.40 1.77 12.18
CA LYS A 289 -6.78 2.11 12.51
C LYS A 289 -7.16 1.45 13.84
N LEU A 290 -7.94 2.15 14.66
CA LEU A 290 -8.55 1.56 15.85
C LEU A 290 -9.44 0.36 15.46
N PRO A 291 -9.39 -0.74 16.22
CA PRO A 291 -10.32 -1.87 16.03
C PRO A 291 -11.78 -1.41 16.14
N GLU A 292 -12.72 -2.17 15.59
CA GLU A 292 -14.13 -1.86 15.73
C GLU A 292 -14.65 -2.19 17.14
N LYS A 293 -15.58 -1.37 17.64
CA LYS A 293 -16.22 -1.58 18.94
C LYS A 293 -17.28 -2.69 18.84
N PRO A 294 -17.32 -3.66 19.77
CA PRO A 294 -18.34 -4.69 19.77
C PRO A 294 -19.73 -4.12 20.13
N THR A 295 -20.74 -4.49 19.33
CA THR A 295 -22.13 -4.05 19.51
C THR A 295 -22.98 -5.05 20.33
N GLY A 296 -22.60 -6.32 20.32
CA GLY A 296 -23.36 -7.45 20.90
C GLY A 296 -23.07 -7.82 22.36
N LEU A 297 -22.39 -6.96 23.16
CA LEU A 297 -22.03 -7.32 24.54
C LEU A 297 -23.25 -7.45 25.48
N PRO A 298 -23.20 -8.28 26.54
CA PRO A 298 -24.21 -8.31 27.59
C PRO A 298 -24.29 -7.00 28.37
N SER A 299 -25.44 -6.74 29.01
CA SER A 299 -25.68 -5.50 29.79
C SER A 299 -24.64 -5.25 30.89
N GLY A 300 -24.19 -6.30 31.59
CA GLY A 300 -23.16 -6.19 32.63
C GLY A 300 -21.76 -5.83 32.13
N GLN A 301 -21.53 -5.85 30.82
CA GLN A 301 -20.27 -5.52 30.14
C GLN A 301 -20.41 -4.28 29.23
N LYS A 302 -21.55 -3.58 29.30
CA LYS A 302 -21.83 -2.35 28.55
C LYS A 302 -21.82 -1.14 29.47
N ASP A 303 -21.47 0.00 28.89
CA ASP A 303 -21.60 1.34 29.47
C ASP A 303 -21.08 1.46 30.91
N LEU A 304 -19.96 0.80 31.19
CA LEU A 304 -19.36 0.77 32.52
C LEU A 304 -18.74 2.12 32.88
N GLU A 305 -18.99 2.60 34.09
CA GLU A 305 -18.29 3.74 34.69
C GLU A 305 -17.39 3.23 35.81
N LEU A 306 -16.07 3.27 35.60
CA LEU A 306 -15.12 2.71 36.56
C LEU A 306 -14.59 3.82 37.47
N THR A 307 -15.18 3.95 38.65
CA THR A 307 -14.89 5.01 39.62
C THR A 307 -14.48 4.46 40.99
N ASP A 308 -13.93 5.33 41.85
CA ASP A 308 -13.55 4.97 43.22
C ASP A 308 -14.74 4.48 44.08
N SER A 309 -15.99 4.81 43.71
CA SER A 309 -17.18 4.40 44.47
C SER A 309 -17.60 2.94 44.23
N LEU A 310 -17.02 2.27 43.22
CA LEU A 310 -17.35 0.87 42.95
C LEU A 310 -16.71 -0.06 44.00
N PRO A 311 -17.42 -1.12 44.45
CA PRO A 311 -16.84 -2.15 45.29
C PRO A 311 -15.74 -2.92 44.54
N LEU A 312 -14.79 -3.50 45.27
CA LEU A 312 -13.64 -4.22 44.70
C LEU A 312 -14.04 -5.31 43.70
N ALA A 313 -15.12 -6.06 43.98
CA ALA A 313 -15.63 -7.11 43.09
C ALA A 313 -16.05 -6.57 41.72
N GLN A 314 -16.56 -5.33 41.65
CA GLN A 314 -16.94 -4.68 40.38
C GLN A 314 -15.75 -3.99 39.68
N ARG A 315 -14.61 -3.87 40.38
CA ARG A 315 -13.31 -3.39 39.86
C ARG A 315 -12.31 -4.50 39.59
N THR A 316 -12.72 -5.76 39.73
CA THR A 316 -11.90 -6.94 39.43
C THR A 316 -12.42 -7.58 38.15
N PHE A 317 -11.56 -7.79 37.16
CA PHE A 317 -11.94 -8.31 35.85
C PHE A 317 -11.07 -9.50 35.40
N PRO A 318 -11.65 -10.48 34.70
CA PRO A 318 -13.09 -10.67 34.49
C PRO A 318 -13.83 -10.94 35.80
N ARG A 319 -15.11 -10.56 35.85
CA ARG A 319 -16.02 -10.87 36.96
C ARG A 319 -16.58 -12.28 36.75
N ASP A 320 -16.97 -12.94 37.82
CA ASP A 320 -17.45 -14.34 37.77
C ASP A 320 -18.69 -14.54 36.88
N THR A 321 -19.49 -13.48 36.67
CA THR A 321 -20.69 -13.49 35.84
C THR A 321 -20.45 -13.00 34.40
N ASP A 322 -19.23 -12.58 34.08
CA ASP A 322 -18.94 -12.04 32.75
C ASP A 322 -18.88 -13.14 31.70
N THR A 323 -19.29 -12.79 30.49
CA THR A 323 -19.23 -13.70 29.35
C THR A 323 -17.97 -13.42 28.52
N TYR A 324 -17.49 -14.46 27.84
CA TYR A 324 -16.38 -14.38 26.92
C TYR A 324 -16.75 -14.94 25.55
N SER A 325 -15.98 -14.53 24.55
CA SER A 325 -15.94 -15.15 23.22
C SER A 325 -14.70 -16.02 23.09
N THR A 326 -14.67 -16.93 22.11
CA THR A 326 -13.56 -17.86 21.89
C THR A 326 -12.87 -17.68 20.52
N PRO A 327 -12.28 -16.50 20.24
CA PRO A 327 -11.56 -16.31 18.99
C PRO A 327 -10.27 -17.13 18.97
N THR A 328 -9.78 -17.40 17.76
CA THR A 328 -8.43 -17.95 17.54
C THR A 328 -7.46 -16.80 17.28
N ILE A 329 -6.47 -16.63 18.16
CA ILE A 329 -5.42 -15.61 18.05
C ILE A 329 -4.10 -16.35 17.87
N ASN A 330 -3.39 -16.11 16.76
CA ASN A 330 -2.13 -16.76 16.43
C ASN A 330 -2.18 -18.30 16.54
N GLY A 331 -3.29 -18.89 16.10
CA GLY A 331 -3.51 -20.35 16.14
C GLY A 331 -3.90 -20.90 17.53
N GLU A 332 -4.04 -20.05 18.55
CA GLU A 332 -4.51 -20.44 19.88
C GLU A 332 -5.94 -19.96 20.15
N ILE A 333 -6.81 -20.86 20.63
CA ILE A 333 -8.13 -20.49 21.13
C ILE A 333 -7.99 -19.81 22.49
N VAL A 334 -8.47 -18.57 22.60
CA VAL A 334 -8.43 -17.77 23.84
C VAL A 334 -9.82 -17.49 24.37
N HIS A 335 -9.94 -17.18 25.67
CA HIS A 335 -11.18 -16.67 26.26
C HIS A 335 -11.11 -15.15 26.33
N LEU A 336 -11.81 -14.47 25.44
CA LEU A 336 -11.77 -13.03 25.26
C LEU A 336 -12.98 -12.37 25.94
N TYR A 337 -12.72 -11.63 27.03
CA TYR A 337 -13.67 -10.79 27.73
C TYR A 337 -13.58 -9.35 27.23
N GLN A 338 -14.71 -8.78 26.83
CA GLN A 338 -14.77 -7.46 26.22
C GLN A 338 -15.74 -6.57 27.00
N TYR A 339 -15.38 -5.30 27.16
CA TYR A 339 -16.16 -4.34 27.93
C TYR A 339 -16.23 -2.99 27.24
N ASN A 340 -17.43 -2.43 27.14
CA ASN A 340 -17.61 -1.04 26.77
C ASN A 340 -17.59 -0.19 28.03
N VAL A 341 -16.64 0.74 28.10
CA VAL A 341 -16.38 1.57 29.28
C VAL A 341 -16.59 3.03 28.89
N ASN A 342 -17.43 3.75 29.62
CA ASN A 342 -17.66 5.16 29.36
C ASN A 342 -16.48 6.00 29.84
N ASN A 343 -15.98 5.74 31.04
CA ASN A 343 -14.80 6.41 31.59
C ASN A 343 -14.09 5.54 32.63
N ILE A 344 -12.82 5.86 32.88
CA ILE A 344 -12.05 5.32 34.00
C ILE A 344 -11.58 6.52 34.81
N ASN A 345 -12.04 6.65 36.04
CA ASN A 345 -11.71 7.77 36.92
C ASN A 345 -11.47 7.28 38.35
N LEU A 346 -10.23 6.86 38.60
CA LEU A 346 -9.77 6.35 39.88
C LEU A 346 -8.69 7.28 40.42
N THR A 347 -8.94 7.86 41.59
CA THR A 347 -7.97 8.72 42.28
C THR A 347 -7.25 7.99 43.41
N LYS A 348 -7.92 7.01 44.02
CA LYS A 348 -7.40 6.27 45.19
C LYS A 348 -7.39 4.76 44.96
N GLU A 349 -8.39 4.30 44.23
CA GLU A 349 -8.65 2.89 44.03
C GLU A 349 -7.93 2.34 42.79
N ILE A 350 -7.88 1.01 42.68
CA ILE A 350 -7.27 0.31 41.54
C ILE A 350 -8.30 -0.59 40.86
N ILE A 351 -8.17 -0.73 39.54
CA ILE A 351 -8.75 -1.87 38.82
C ILE A 351 -7.75 -3.03 38.91
N THR A 352 -8.26 -4.21 39.22
CA THR A 352 -7.49 -5.44 39.27
C THR A 352 -7.85 -6.32 38.09
N ILE A 353 -6.86 -6.72 37.30
CA ILE A 353 -7.03 -7.72 36.25
C ILE A 353 -6.55 -9.07 36.79
N ASN A 354 -7.41 -10.09 36.76
CA ASN A 354 -7.18 -11.40 37.34
C ASN A 354 -7.40 -12.50 36.28
N LEU A 355 -6.36 -12.80 35.50
CA LEU A 355 -6.47 -13.72 34.36
C LEU A 355 -5.97 -15.12 34.70
N ASN A 356 -6.80 -16.11 34.38
CA ASN A 356 -6.35 -17.49 34.22
C ASN A 356 -5.62 -17.66 32.88
N PRO A 357 -4.88 -18.78 32.67
CA PRO A 357 -4.27 -19.09 31.39
C PRO A 357 -5.26 -18.94 30.22
N LYS A 358 -4.78 -18.40 29.09
CA LYS A 358 -5.56 -18.14 27.86
C LYS A 358 -6.69 -17.12 27.98
N GLN A 359 -6.86 -16.45 29.12
CA GLN A 359 -7.82 -15.36 29.24
C GLN A 359 -7.21 -14.03 28.77
N ARG A 360 -8.04 -13.19 28.15
CA ARG A 360 -7.71 -11.85 27.67
C ARG A 360 -8.84 -10.89 28.02
N VAL A 361 -8.51 -9.65 28.34
CA VAL A 361 -9.47 -8.58 28.64
C VAL A 361 -9.24 -7.42 27.69
N VAL A 362 -10.32 -6.90 27.11
CA VAL A 362 -10.27 -5.71 26.25
C VAL A 362 -11.28 -4.67 26.74
N PHE A 363 -10.80 -3.46 26.99
CA PHE A 363 -11.62 -2.30 27.34
C PHE A 363 -11.73 -1.37 26.14
N TYR A 364 -12.96 -1.11 25.70
CA TYR A 364 -13.33 -0.12 24.70
C TYR A 364 -13.79 1.15 25.42
N VAL A 365 -12.87 2.09 25.64
CA VAL A 365 -13.08 3.27 26.49
C VAL A 365 -13.50 4.48 25.66
N GLN A 366 -14.57 5.17 26.05
CA GLN A 366 -15.06 6.36 25.31
C GLN A 366 -14.51 7.68 25.83
N GLY A 367 -14.29 7.77 27.15
CA GLY A 367 -13.86 8.99 27.85
C GLY A 367 -12.40 8.94 28.29
N SER A 368 -12.05 9.84 29.21
CA SER A 368 -10.70 9.91 29.79
C SER A 368 -10.38 8.68 30.64
N ILE A 369 -9.08 8.38 30.73
CA ILE A 369 -8.54 7.27 31.52
C ILE A 369 -7.60 7.86 32.58
N ASN A 370 -8.10 7.97 33.81
CA ASN A 370 -7.33 8.39 34.97
C ASN A 370 -7.41 7.27 36.00
N GLY A 371 -6.28 6.71 36.41
CA GLY A 371 -6.28 5.66 37.41
C GLY A 371 -5.25 4.56 37.21
N ALA A 372 -5.01 3.81 38.28
CA ALA A 372 -4.15 2.65 38.24
C ALA A 372 -4.93 1.39 37.84
N ILE A 373 -4.32 0.61 36.95
CA ILE A 373 -4.80 -0.71 36.56
C ILE A 373 -3.64 -1.68 36.77
N LYS A 374 -3.81 -2.56 37.74
CA LYS A 374 -2.80 -3.55 38.08
C LYS A 374 -3.25 -4.91 37.61
N CYS A 375 -2.32 -5.66 37.06
CA CYS A 375 -2.55 -7.08 36.93
C CYS A 375 -2.10 -7.81 38.19
N ASN A 376 -2.97 -8.66 38.72
CA ASN A 376 -2.68 -9.42 39.92
C ASN A 376 -1.57 -10.43 39.64
N SER A 377 -0.72 -10.66 40.63
CA SER A 377 0.64 -11.25 40.57
C SER A 377 0.75 -12.71 40.13
N MET A 378 -0.23 -13.27 39.42
CA MET A 378 -0.04 -14.55 38.74
C MET A 378 0.97 -14.38 37.61
N THR A 379 1.90 -15.33 37.51
CA THR A 379 2.94 -15.46 36.46
C THR A 379 2.42 -15.38 35.01
N ASN A 380 1.10 -15.39 34.83
CA ASN A 380 0.42 -15.45 33.55
C ASN A 380 -0.19 -14.12 33.08
N CYS A 381 -0.04 -13.03 33.81
CA CYS A 381 -0.54 -11.75 33.35
C CYS A 381 0.52 -10.88 32.68
N LYS A 382 0.57 -10.99 31.35
CA LYS A 382 1.39 -10.13 30.50
C LYS A 382 0.66 -8.82 30.18
N PRO A 383 1.38 -7.71 29.98
CA PRO A 383 0.75 -6.44 29.61
C PRO A 383 -0.13 -6.54 28.36
N GLY A 384 0.23 -7.39 27.39
CA GLY A 384 -0.56 -7.58 26.17
C GLY A 384 -1.91 -8.27 26.37
N TYR A 385 -2.16 -8.85 27.56
CA TYR A 385 -3.40 -9.56 27.85
C TYR A 385 -4.52 -8.64 28.35
N LEU A 386 -4.17 -7.44 28.78
CA LEU A 386 -5.09 -6.32 28.93
C LEU A 386 -4.86 -5.33 27.78
N GLN A 387 -5.86 -5.14 26.93
CA GLN A 387 -5.81 -4.16 25.85
C GLN A 387 -6.85 -3.08 26.08
N ILE A 388 -6.44 -1.82 25.93
CA ILE A 388 -7.31 -0.66 26.10
C ILE A 388 -7.34 0.08 24.77
N TYR A 389 -8.51 0.10 24.14
CA TYR A 389 -8.78 0.84 22.92
C TYR A 389 -9.65 2.05 23.28
N ALA A 390 -9.12 3.24 23.04
CA ALA A 390 -9.76 4.48 23.48
C ALA A 390 -10.31 5.27 22.28
N TYR A 391 -11.61 5.58 22.31
CA TYR A 391 -12.41 6.08 21.18
C TYR A 391 -12.91 7.51 21.34
N SER A 392 -12.43 8.28 22.33
CA SER A 392 -12.83 9.69 22.42
C SER A 392 -12.54 10.43 21.12
N THR A 393 -13.54 11.16 20.66
CA THR A 393 -13.43 12.12 19.55
C THR A 393 -13.13 13.53 20.04
N SER A 394 -12.95 13.73 21.35
CA SER A 394 -12.58 15.02 21.94
C SER A 394 -11.06 15.22 21.88
N ASP A 395 -10.62 16.38 21.40
CA ASP A 395 -9.21 16.80 21.46
C ASP A 395 -8.69 16.99 22.90
N SER A 396 -9.58 17.03 23.90
CA SER A 396 -9.21 17.08 25.32
C SER A 396 -9.05 15.70 25.98
N ALA A 397 -9.21 14.63 25.20
CA ALA A 397 -9.05 13.28 25.72
C ALA A 397 -7.62 13.05 26.21
N GLN A 398 -7.50 12.58 27.45
CA GLN A 398 -6.20 12.42 28.07
C GLN A 398 -6.10 11.16 28.90
N ILE A 399 -4.88 10.63 28.97
CA ILE A 399 -4.48 9.57 29.89
C ILE A 399 -3.36 10.12 30.76
N CYS A 400 -3.67 10.37 32.04
CA CYS A 400 -2.74 10.94 32.99
C CYS A 400 -2.60 10.03 34.21
N LEU A 401 -1.41 9.44 34.40
CA LEU A 401 -1.10 8.74 35.65
C LEU A 401 -0.56 9.72 36.69
N THR A 402 -1.09 9.65 37.90
CA THR A 402 -0.72 10.55 38.99
C THR A 402 0.02 9.83 40.12
N GLY A 403 0.95 10.51 40.78
CA GLY A 403 1.64 9.98 41.95
C GLY A 403 2.48 8.74 41.64
N ASN A 404 2.07 7.58 42.18
CA ASN A 404 2.72 6.27 42.00
C ASN A 404 1.82 5.26 41.25
N GLN A 405 0.82 5.75 40.52
CA GLN A 405 -0.11 4.90 39.78
C GLN A 405 0.61 4.07 38.71
N ILE A 406 0.24 2.78 38.63
CA ILE A 406 0.76 1.84 37.64
C ILE A 406 -0.39 1.46 36.73
N LEU A 407 -0.17 1.54 35.41
CA LEU A 407 -1.09 1.04 34.41
C LEU A 407 -0.39 -0.05 33.59
N HIS A 408 -0.83 -1.29 33.78
CA HIS A 408 -0.24 -2.48 33.18
C HIS A 408 -1.11 -2.98 32.02
N ALA A 409 -0.85 -2.51 30.79
CA ALA A 409 -1.66 -2.81 29.60
C ALA A 409 -0.94 -2.51 28.28
N PHE A 410 -1.51 -3.00 27.18
CA PHE A 410 -1.39 -2.37 25.86
C PHE A 410 -2.46 -1.28 25.73
N ILE A 411 -2.04 -0.03 25.51
CA ILE A 411 -2.95 1.11 25.31
C ILE A 411 -2.84 1.61 23.88
N PHE A 412 -3.97 1.70 23.19
CA PHE A 412 -4.09 2.29 21.87
C PHE A 412 -5.16 3.38 21.87
N ALA A 413 -4.70 4.63 21.83
CA ALA A 413 -5.51 5.82 22.05
C ALA A 413 -5.09 6.96 21.10
N PRO A 414 -5.26 6.82 19.76
CA PRO A 414 -4.74 7.73 18.73
C PRO A 414 -5.03 9.22 18.96
N HIS A 415 -6.14 9.54 19.60
CA HIS A 415 -6.59 10.92 19.81
C HIS A 415 -6.30 11.44 21.22
N TYR A 416 -5.63 10.67 22.08
CA TYR A 416 -5.39 11.02 23.47
C TYR A 416 -3.99 11.56 23.67
N SER A 417 -3.90 12.66 24.40
CA SER A 417 -2.62 13.08 24.99
C SER A 417 -2.27 12.14 26.14
N LEU A 418 -1.01 11.70 26.19
CA LEU A 418 -0.51 10.79 27.22
C LEU A 418 0.42 11.52 28.19
N GLY A 419 0.40 11.14 29.47
CA GLY A 419 1.30 11.74 30.44
C GLY A 419 1.30 11.04 31.78
N LYS A 420 2.22 11.49 32.63
CA LYS A 420 2.28 11.08 34.02
C LYS A 420 2.93 12.17 34.90
N THR A 421 2.65 12.11 36.20
CA THR A 421 3.39 12.84 37.25
C THR A 421 4.07 11.86 38.22
N GLY A 422 5.04 12.35 38.98
CA GLY A 422 5.74 11.56 39.99
C GLY A 422 6.40 10.29 39.43
N SER A 423 6.26 9.20 40.18
CA SER A 423 6.79 7.87 39.88
C SER A 423 5.78 6.95 39.17
N GLY A 424 4.67 7.49 38.67
CA GLY A 424 3.71 6.72 37.88
C GLY A 424 4.39 6.03 36.70
N THR A 425 3.83 4.91 36.23
CA THR A 425 4.47 4.17 35.14
C THR A 425 3.47 3.35 34.34
N PHE A 426 3.70 3.31 33.03
CA PHE A 426 3.02 2.43 32.10
C PHE A 426 3.90 1.20 31.87
N ILE A 427 3.34 0.01 32.07
CA ILE A 427 4.01 -1.25 31.80
C ILE A 427 3.27 -1.92 30.64
N GLY A 428 3.97 -2.15 29.53
CA GLY A 428 3.38 -2.70 28.31
C GLY A 428 3.70 -1.86 27.08
N ALA A 429 2.71 -1.12 26.58
CA ALA A 429 2.88 -0.15 25.50
C ALA A 429 1.83 0.95 25.61
N ALA A 430 2.18 2.17 25.22
CA ALA A 430 1.30 3.33 25.24
C ALA A 430 1.35 4.06 23.90
N TRP A 431 0.29 3.94 23.11
CA TRP A 431 0.19 4.58 21.80
C TRP A 431 -0.86 5.69 21.85
N GLY A 432 -0.50 6.89 21.40
CA GLY A 432 -1.39 8.04 21.47
C GLY A 432 -1.01 9.23 20.60
N LYS A 433 -1.70 10.35 20.79
CA LYS A 433 -1.56 11.55 19.95
C LYS A 433 -0.23 12.27 20.16
N ASN A 434 0.16 12.42 21.42
CA ASN A 434 1.37 13.10 21.88
C ASN A 434 1.70 12.63 23.30
N TRP A 435 2.89 13.02 23.81
CA TRP A 435 3.26 12.76 25.19
C TRP A 435 3.70 14.04 25.92
N GLY A 436 3.21 14.23 27.15
CA GLY A 436 3.61 15.31 28.04
C GLY A 436 2.95 16.65 27.74
N GLN A 437 2.07 16.73 26.74
CA GLN A 437 1.34 17.96 26.36
C GLN A 437 0.00 18.08 27.11
N ILE A 438 -0.02 17.70 28.39
CA ILE A 438 -1.18 17.80 29.27
C ILE A 438 -0.84 18.77 30.41
N PRO A 439 -1.58 19.89 30.57
CA PRO A 439 -1.38 20.80 31.69
C PRO A 439 -1.47 20.08 33.04
N GLY A 440 -0.42 20.20 33.86
CA GLY A 440 -0.35 19.56 35.18
C GLY A 440 -0.06 18.05 35.16
N CYS A 441 0.12 17.43 33.99
CA CYS A 441 0.49 16.02 33.85
C CYS A 441 1.80 15.83 33.07
N THR A 442 2.83 16.59 33.48
CA THR A 442 4.15 16.55 32.88
C THR A 442 5.06 15.57 33.61
N SER A 443 5.82 14.81 32.84
CA SER A 443 6.79 13.85 33.37
C SER A 443 8.07 14.55 33.83
N SER A 444 8.78 13.97 34.81
CA SER A 444 10.18 14.32 35.03
C SER A 444 10.96 13.12 35.59
N GLY A 445 12.16 12.89 35.03
CA GLY A 445 13.23 12.04 35.58
C GLY A 445 13.03 10.52 35.51
N ALA A 446 11.82 10.01 35.82
CA ALA A 446 11.52 8.59 35.94
C ALA A 446 11.04 7.95 34.63
N VAL A 447 11.23 6.64 34.51
CA VAL A 447 10.74 5.82 33.38
C VAL A 447 9.22 5.92 33.30
N ALA A 448 8.75 6.44 32.18
CA ALA A 448 7.36 6.61 31.84
C ALA A 448 6.74 5.33 31.32
N VAL A 449 7.37 4.70 30.33
CA VAL A 449 6.85 3.49 29.71
C VAL A 449 7.94 2.43 29.68
N THR A 450 7.58 1.21 30.07
CA THR A 450 8.42 0.01 29.95
C THR A 450 7.79 -0.94 28.94
N GLN A 451 8.53 -1.29 27.87
CA GLN A 451 8.06 -2.24 26.87
C GLN A 451 7.77 -3.60 27.50
N GLY A 452 6.64 -4.21 27.15
CA GLY A 452 6.33 -5.57 27.62
C GLY A 452 5.24 -6.30 26.84
N VAL A 453 4.87 -5.79 25.67
CA VAL A 453 3.83 -6.39 24.82
C VAL A 453 4.49 -7.05 23.62
N GLN A 454 4.09 -8.29 23.30
CA GLN A 454 4.45 -8.95 22.05
C GLN A 454 3.33 -8.78 21.02
N TRP A 455 3.69 -8.70 19.74
CA TRP A 455 2.68 -8.71 18.66
C TRP A 455 1.77 -9.93 18.74
N ALA A 456 2.33 -11.06 19.19
CA ALA A 456 1.61 -12.31 19.37
C ALA A 456 0.55 -12.28 20.49
N ASP A 457 0.62 -11.30 21.40
CA ASP A 457 -0.34 -11.17 22.51
C ASP A 457 -1.59 -10.36 22.13
N LEU A 458 -1.52 -9.58 21.03
CA LEU A 458 -2.61 -8.69 20.59
C LEU A 458 -3.77 -9.46 19.96
N ILE A 459 -5.00 -8.99 20.16
CA ILE A 459 -6.20 -9.65 19.59
C ILE A 459 -6.38 -9.36 18.09
N GLN A 460 -5.73 -8.30 17.62
CA GLN A 460 -5.66 -7.92 16.22
C GLN A 460 -4.21 -7.58 15.89
N ASP A 461 -3.77 -7.94 14.68
CA ASP A 461 -2.46 -7.52 14.20
C ASP A 461 -2.52 -6.02 13.86
N LEU A 462 -1.95 -5.20 14.75
CA LEU A 462 -1.86 -3.75 14.60
C LEU A 462 -0.54 -3.32 13.97
N ARG A 463 0.24 -4.24 13.40
CA ARG A 463 1.46 -3.87 12.65
C ARG A 463 1.06 -3.00 11.46
N PRO A 464 1.71 -1.84 11.26
CA PRO A 464 1.47 -1.02 10.08
C PRO A 464 1.67 -1.84 8.82
N GLN A 465 0.68 -1.81 7.94
CA GLN A 465 0.74 -2.48 6.64
C GLN A 465 1.17 -1.48 5.58
N PHE A 466 2.24 -1.83 4.88
CA PHE A 466 2.75 -1.08 3.75
C PHE A 466 2.44 -1.86 2.47
N PRO A 467 1.96 -1.20 1.41
CA PRO A 467 1.70 -1.90 0.16
C PRO A 467 3.01 -2.42 -0.44
N GLN A 468 2.95 -3.61 -1.01
CA GLN A 468 3.99 -4.21 -1.83
C GLN A 468 3.35 -4.82 -3.07
N LEU A 469 3.92 -4.60 -4.25
CA LEU A 469 3.44 -5.26 -5.45
C LEU A 469 3.82 -6.73 -5.39
N GLY A 470 2.84 -7.62 -5.61
CA GLY A 470 3.09 -9.02 -5.86
C GLY A 470 3.45 -9.29 -7.32
N GLY A 471 3.52 -10.57 -7.68
CA GLY A 471 3.68 -11.00 -9.08
C GLY A 471 2.42 -10.71 -9.89
N VAL A 472 2.53 -10.67 -11.21
CA VAL A 472 1.37 -10.53 -12.10
C VAL A 472 0.49 -11.77 -11.99
N ASP A 473 -0.76 -11.59 -11.58
CA ASP A 473 -1.75 -12.68 -11.46
C ASP A 473 -2.46 -12.96 -12.79
N ASN A 474 -2.67 -11.90 -13.58
CA ASN A 474 -3.31 -12.01 -14.89
C ASN A 474 -2.68 -11.05 -15.89
N TRP A 475 -2.54 -11.50 -17.13
CA TRP A 475 -2.07 -10.72 -18.26
C TRP A 475 -2.94 -11.03 -19.48
N CYS A 476 -3.40 -9.99 -20.16
CA CYS A 476 -4.31 -10.15 -21.28
C CYS A 476 -4.11 -9.04 -22.33
N GLU A 477 -4.17 -9.39 -23.61
CA GLU A 477 -4.22 -8.45 -24.73
C GLU A 477 -5.68 -8.16 -25.07
N GLU A 478 -6.05 -6.88 -25.22
CA GLU A 478 -7.40 -6.45 -25.59
C GLU A 478 -7.43 -5.66 -26.91
N PRO A 479 -8.51 -5.77 -27.71
CA PRO A 479 -8.74 -4.88 -28.84
C PRO A 479 -8.89 -3.42 -28.38
N ILE A 480 -8.35 -2.49 -29.16
CA ILE A 480 -8.40 -1.05 -28.84
C ILE A 480 -9.76 -0.40 -29.16
N ASP A 481 -10.56 -1.05 -30.02
CA ASP A 481 -11.81 -0.51 -30.58
C ASP A 481 -13.04 -0.71 -29.68
N THR A 482 -12.84 -1.14 -28.43
CA THR A 482 -13.95 -1.37 -27.49
C THR A 482 -14.29 -0.08 -26.73
N THR A 483 -15.39 0.56 -27.13
CA THR A 483 -16.17 1.52 -26.32
C THR A 483 -16.95 0.84 -25.17
N GLY A 484 -16.46 -0.32 -24.68
CA GLY A 484 -17.15 -1.18 -23.72
C GLY A 484 -16.27 -1.62 -22.55
N THR A 485 -16.88 -2.39 -21.63
CA THR A 485 -16.24 -3.01 -20.46
C THR A 485 -15.08 -3.92 -20.90
N SER A 486 -13.93 -3.81 -20.23
CA SER A 486 -12.75 -4.66 -20.47
C SER A 486 -13.14 -6.15 -20.47
N LEU A 487 -12.74 -6.88 -21.52
CA LEU A 487 -12.97 -8.33 -21.67
C LEU A 487 -12.09 -9.17 -20.74
N CYS A 488 -11.04 -8.55 -20.19
CA CYS A 488 -10.00 -9.18 -19.37
C CYS A 488 -10.02 -8.73 -17.90
N ALA A 489 -10.88 -7.78 -17.52
CA ALA A 489 -11.09 -7.44 -16.13
C ALA A 489 -11.74 -8.64 -15.40
N PRO A 490 -11.27 -9.03 -14.21
CA PRO A 490 -11.93 -10.09 -13.45
C PRO A 490 -13.39 -9.69 -13.21
N THR A 491 -14.32 -10.49 -13.72
CA THR A 491 -15.74 -10.32 -13.41
C THR A 491 -15.93 -10.56 -11.93
N ALA A 492 -16.62 -9.65 -11.24
CA ALA A 492 -17.14 -9.92 -9.91
C ALA A 492 -17.87 -11.28 -9.94
N SER A 493 -17.52 -12.18 -9.02
CA SER A 493 -18.03 -13.55 -8.95
C SER A 493 -19.50 -13.64 -9.36
N PRO A 494 -19.90 -14.63 -10.17
CA PRO A 494 -21.32 -14.85 -10.42
C PRO A 494 -21.98 -15.11 -9.07
N SER A 495 -22.99 -14.30 -8.77
CA SER A 495 -23.93 -14.52 -7.68
C SER A 495 -24.33 -16.00 -7.66
N PRO A 496 -24.31 -16.70 -6.51
CA PRO A 496 -24.80 -18.06 -6.45
C PRO A 496 -26.29 -17.99 -6.79
N SER A 497 -26.64 -18.50 -7.97
CA SER A 497 -28.03 -18.69 -8.39
C SER A 497 -28.70 -19.75 -7.49
N PRO A 498 -30.03 -19.65 -7.30
CA PRO A 498 -30.75 -20.04 -6.08
C PRO A 498 -30.75 -21.52 -5.72
#